data_AF-A0A2R7Y9T7-F1
#
_entry.id   AF-A0A2R7Y9T7-F1
#
_cell.length_a   1.000
_cell.length_b   1.000
_cell.length_c   1.000
_cell.angle_alpha   90.00
_cell.angle_beta   90.00
_cell.angle_gamma   90.00
#
_symmetry.space_group_name_H-M   'P 1'
#
loop_
_entity.id
_entity.type
_entity.pdbx_description
1 polymer ?
#
loop_
_entity_poly.entity_id
_entity_poly.type
_entity_poly.pdbx_seq_one_letter_code
_entity_poly.pdbx_strand_id
1 'polypeptide(L)' 'MERTNVFVVEGDKALWVLADNCARLYNELNFERRHAYIHYRKFPWYPKHLYRKYAPLVGSATAQQIINKNNEA' A
#
# COMPACT_ATOMS: atom_id res chain seq x y z
N MET A 1 6.25 -7.67 13.87
CA MET A 1 5.87 -6.32 13.39
C MET A 1 4.38 -6.18 13.64
N GLU A 2 4.00 -5.48 14.71
CA GLU A 2 2.59 -5.19 14.99
C GLU A 2 2.10 -4.13 14.01
N ARG A 3 0.87 -4.30 13.49
CA ARG A 3 0.29 -3.30 12.57
C ARG A 3 -0.18 -2.11 13.40
N THR A 4 0.36 -0.93 13.13
CA THR A 4 0.01 0.32 13.82
C THR A 4 -1.32 0.92 13.36
N ASN A 5 -1.95 0.39 12.30
CA ASN A 5 -3.19 0.94 11.74
C ASN A 5 -4.33 -0.09 11.89
N VAL A 6 -5.04 -0.05 13.01
CA VAL A 6 -6.28 -0.82 13.20
C VAL A 6 -7.46 0.08 12.87
N PHE A 7 -8.07 -0.13 11.71
CA PHE A 7 -9.33 0.51 11.34
C PHE A 7 -10.48 -0.36 11.83
N VAL A 8 -11.36 0.19 12.68
CA VAL A 8 -12.59 -0.51 13.09
C VAL A 8 -13.57 -0.41 11.93
N VAL A 9 -13.66 -1.48 11.13
CA VAL A 9 -14.60 -1.58 10.02
C VAL A 9 -15.81 -2.37 10.52
N GLU A 10 -16.91 -1.67 10.85
CA GLU A 10 -18.18 -2.31 11.17
C GLU A 10 -18.85 -2.79 9.87
N GLY A 11 -19.13 -4.09 9.76
CA GLY A 11 -20.25 -4.58 8.95
C GLY A 11 -20.00 -5.74 7.98
N ASP A 12 -18.82 -5.93 7.39
CA ASP A 12 -18.62 -7.00 6.38
C ASP A 12 -17.17 -7.53 6.33
N LYS A 13 -17.03 -8.86 6.26
CA LYS A 13 -15.74 -9.53 6.05
C LYS A 13 -15.04 -9.08 4.76
N ALA A 14 -15.80 -8.75 3.71
CA ALA A 14 -15.27 -8.24 2.45
C ALA A 14 -14.57 -6.88 2.64
N LEU A 15 -15.14 -6.00 3.47
CA LEU A 15 -14.53 -4.71 3.79
C LEU A 15 -13.25 -4.88 4.60
N TRP A 16 -13.21 -5.85 5.52
CA TRP A 16 -11.98 -6.21 6.24
C TRP A 16 -10.86 -6.67 5.31
N VAL A 17 -11.17 -7.54 4.34
CA VAL A 17 -10.19 -8.01 3.35
C VAL A 17 -9.70 -6.85 2.48
N LEU A 18 -10.60 -5.94 2.09
CA LEU A 18 -10.22 -4.76 1.31
C LEU A 18 -9.31 -3.82 2.11
N ALA A 19 -9.66 -3.52 3.36
CA ALA A 19 -8.84 -2.70 4.26
C ALA A 19 -7.47 -3.35 4.54
N ASP A 20 -7.44 -4.67 4.74
CA ASP A 20 -6.21 -5.45 4.91
C ASP A 20 -5.28 -5.30 3.71
N ASN A 21 -5.80 -5.48 2.51
CA ASN A 21 -5.01 -5.34 1.28
C ASN A 21 -4.54 -3.91 1.05
N CYS A 22 -5.35 -2.90 1.38
CA CYS A 22 -4.93 -1.49 1.33
C CYS A 22 -3.77 -1.22 2.30
N ALA A 23 -3.85 -1.71 3.54
CA ALA A 23 -2.80 -1.58 4.53
C ALA A 23 -1.51 -2.31 4.09
N ARG A 24 -1.64 -3.49 3.47
CA ARG A 24 -0.49 -4.25 2.94
C ARG A 24 0.21 -3.51 1.80
N LEU A 25 -0.54 -2.94 0.86
CA LEU A 25 0.01 -2.10 -0.21
C LEU A 25 0.82 -0.93 0.38
N TYR A 26 0.24 -0.19 1.32
CA TYR A 26 0.91 0.95 1.93
C TYR A 26 2.20 0.55 2.68
N ASN A 27 2.15 -0.56 3.43
CA ASN A 27 3.29 -1.06 4.18
C ASN A 27 4.43 -1.56 3.28
N GLU A 28 4.11 -2.32 2.23
CA GLU A 28 5.10 -2.83 1.29
C GLU A 28 5.75 -1.69 0.49
N LEU A 29 4.95 -0.70 0.08
CA LEU A 29 5.43 0.51 -0.57
C LEU A 29 6.40 1.31 0.32
N ASN A 30 6.06 1.50 1.59
CA ASN A 30 6.94 2.14 2.57
C ASN A 30 8.23 1.34 2.80
N PHE A 31 8.11 0.03 2.92
CA PHE A 31 9.26 -0.85 3.12
C PHE A 31 10.23 -0.73 1.94
N GLU A 32 9.76 -0.87 0.71
CA GLU A 32 10.61 -0.79 -0.48
C GLU A 32 11.26 0.58 -0.63
N ARG A 33 10.52 1.67 -0.39
CA ARG A 33 11.06 3.05 -0.43
C ARG A 33 12.15 3.24 0.61
N ARG A 34 11.91 2.84 1.85
CA ARG A 34 12.88 2.97 2.94
C ARG A 34 14.11 2.10 2.72
N HIS A 35 13.92 0.89 2.21
CA HIS A 35 15.01 0.00 1.84
C HIS A 35 15.84 0.60 0.70
N ALA A 36 15.21 1.14 -0.34
CA ALA A 36 15.91 1.82 -1.42
C ALA A 36 16.73 3.02 -0.90
N TYR A 37 16.17 3.82 0.00
CA TYR A 37 16.88 4.93 0.64
C TYR A 37 18.12 4.45 1.42
N ILE A 38 17.96 3.45 2.30
CA ILE A 38 19.07 2.91 3.12
C ILE A 38 20.20 2.36 2.24
N HIS A 39 19.86 1.75 1.10
CA HIS A 39 20.83 1.18 0.17
C HIS A 39 21.24 2.13 -0.96
N TYR A 40 20.95 3.44 -0.86
CA TYR A 40 21.27 4.46 -1.87
C TYR A 40 20.80 4.10 -3.29
N ARG A 41 19.66 3.42 -3.41
CA ARG A 41 19.02 3.06 -4.68
C ARG A 41 17.90 4.04 -5.02
N LYS A 42 17.67 4.23 -6.31
CA LYS A 42 16.50 4.98 -6.78
C LYS A 42 15.25 4.14 -6.58
N PHE A 43 14.21 4.75 -6.01
CA PHE A 43 12.87 4.19 -5.96
C PHE A 43 12.00 4.89 -7.01
N PRO A 44 11.32 4.14 -7.91
CA PRO A 44 10.49 4.76 -8.94
C PRO A 44 9.31 5.50 -8.30
N TRP A 45 9.01 6.69 -8.83
CA TRP A 45 7.85 7.48 -8.40
C TRP A 45 6.53 6.71 -8.55
N TYR A 46 6.47 5.84 -9.57
CA TYR A 46 5.35 4.93 -9.79
C TYR A 46 5.83 3.47 -9.80
N PRO A 47 5.69 2.74 -8.67
CA PRO A 47 6.05 1.34 -8.59
C PRO A 47 4.99 0.46 -9.27
N LYS A 48 5.15 0.29 -10.58
CA LYS A 48 4.22 -0.44 -11.45
C LYS A 48 3.99 -1.89 -10.99
N HIS A 49 4.97 -2.52 -10.35
CA HIS A 49 4.84 -3.87 -9.82
C HIS A 49 3.87 -3.93 -8.64
N LEU A 50 3.93 -2.96 -7.71
CA LEU A 50 2.97 -2.87 -6.61
C LEU A 50 1.56 -2.53 -7.12
N TYR A 51 1.43 -1.62 -8.08
CA TYR A 51 0.15 -1.35 -8.71
C TYR A 51 -0.46 -2.61 -9.34
N ARG A 52 0.31 -3.35 -10.15
CA ARG A 52 -0.17 -4.59 -10.79
C ARG A 52 -0.54 -5.67 -9.78
N LYS A 53 0.17 -5.75 -8.66
CA LYS A 53 -0.08 -6.71 -7.58
C LYS A 53 -1.40 -6.41 -6.85
N TYR A 54 -1.67 -5.14 -6.56
CA TYR A 54 -2.77 -4.76 -5.67
C TYR A 54 -4.01 -4.21 -6.39
N ALA A 55 -3.91 -3.69 -7.62
CA ALA A 55 -5.07 -3.19 -8.36
C ALA A 55 -6.20 -4.24 -8.52
N PRO A 56 -5.93 -5.54 -8.76
CA PRO A 56 -6.98 -6.57 -8.77
C PRO A 56 -7.61 -6.84 -7.39
N LEU A 57 -6.95 -6.45 -6.30
CA LEU A 57 -7.37 -6.75 -4.92
C LEU A 57 -8.16 -5.60 -4.28
N VAL A 58 -7.75 -4.35 -4.52
CA VAL A 58 -8.34 -3.16 -3.89
C VAL A 58 -9.04 -2.22 -4.89
N GLY A 59 -8.95 -2.51 -6.18
CA GLY A 59 -9.41 -1.64 -7.26
C GLY A 59 -8.31 -0.71 -7.78
N SER A 60 -8.36 -0.40 -9.07
CA SER A 60 -7.36 0.42 -9.78
C SER A 60 -7.26 1.83 -9.19
N ALA A 61 -8.40 2.49 -8.97
CA ALA A 61 -8.45 3.84 -8.43
C ALA A 61 -7.85 3.90 -7.00
N THR A 62 -8.24 2.96 -6.13
CA THR A 62 -7.76 2.88 -4.75
C THR A 62 -6.25 2.58 -4.70
N ALA A 63 -5.76 1.64 -5.50
CA ALA A 63 -4.34 1.33 -5.57
C ALA A 63 -3.52 2.56 -6.01
N GLN A 64 -4.01 3.29 -7.01
CA GLN A 64 -3.38 4.52 -7.48
C GLN A 64 -3.39 5.62 -6.41
N GLN A 65 -4.51 5.81 -5.71
CA GLN A 65 -4.64 6.78 -4.63
C GLN A 65 -3.67 6.49 -3.48
N ILE A 66 -3.52 5.23 -3.07
CA ILE A 66 -2.58 4.83 -2.00
C ILE A 66 -1.14 5.12 -2.43
N ILE A 67 -0.77 4.79 -3.67
CA ILE A 67 0.57 5.08 -4.20
C ILE A 67 0.83 6.60 -4.22
N ASN A 68 -0.12 7.38 -4.72
CA ASN A 68 -0.01 8.83 -4.74
C ASN A 68 0.09 9.41 -3.33
N LYS A 69 -0.72 8.90 -2.38
CA LYS A 69 -0.70 9.39 -1.01
C LYS A 69 0.62 9.11 -0.30
N ASN A 70 1.26 7.98 -0.61
CA ASN A 70 2.58 7.66 -0.11
C ASN A 70 3.68 8.55 -0.72
N ASN A 71 3.51 9.03 -1.96
CA ASN A 71 4.43 9.97 -2.57
C ASN A 71 4.39 11.37 -1.92
N GLU A 72 3.28 11.72 -1.26
CA GLU A 72 3.11 12.98 -0.51
C GLU A 72 3.65 12.91 0.93
N ALA A 73 3.95 11.72 1.43
CA ALA A 73 4.41 11.48 2.80
C ALA A 73 5.93 11.64 2.93
#